data_AF-A0A3C0G5Y6-F1
#
_entry.id   AF-A0A3C0G5Y6-F1
#
_cell.length_a   1.000
_cell.length_b   1.000
_cell.length_c   1.000
_cell.angle_alpha   90.00
_cell.angle_beta   90.00
_cell.angle_gamma   90.00
#
_symmetry.space_group_name_H-M   'P 1'
#
loop_
_entity.id
_entity.type
_entity.pdbx_description
1 polymer ?
#
loop_
_entity_poly.entity_id
_entity_poly.type
_entity_poly.pdbx_seq_one_letter_code
_entity_poly.pdbx_strand_id
1 'polypeptide(L)' 'FDDIIKKINSLYDSGDTIKMMTARGSKTGIDWTDFTVIQLKEWGLKYHELIMNQKPYGDIYVDDKAMNVSSFRLLL' A
#
# COMPACT_ATOMS: atom_id res chain seq x y z
N PHE A 1 6.11 10.49 5.53
CA PHE A 1 5.09 9.86 4.67
C PHE A 1 3.68 10.21 5.14
N ASP A 2 3.55 11.00 6.21
CA ASP A 2 2.30 11.44 6.80
C ASP A 2 1.37 12.15 5.80
N ASP A 3 1.96 12.93 4.89
CA ASP A 3 1.29 13.57 3.76
C ASP A 3 0.58 12.56 2.85
N ILE A 4 1.29 11.48 2.47
CA ILE A 4 0.74 10.41 1.64
C ILE A 4 -0.35 9.63 2.41
N ILE A 5 -0.12 9.32 3.68
CA ILE A 5 -1.10 8.62 4.53
C ILE A 5 -2.39 9.45 4.64
N LYS A 6 -2.26 10.77 4.89
CA LYS A 6 -3.42 11.68 4.95
C LYS A 6 -4.19 11.70 3.63
N LYS A 7 -3.51 11.70 2.49
CA LYS A 7 -4.18 11.65 1.18
C LYS A 7 -4.90 10.33 0.95
N ILE A 8 -4.27 9.19 1.22
CA ILE A 8 -4.91 7.89 1.09
C ILE A 8 -6.13 7.80 2.01
N ASN A 9 -6.02 8.26 3.24
CA ASN A 9 -7.15 8.32 4.17
C ASN A 9 -8.27 9.23 3.68
N SER A 10 -7.95 10.37 3.04
CA SER A 10 -8.95 11.24 2.42
C SER A 10 -9.67 10.57 1.24
N LEU A 11 -8.96 9.77 0.42
CA LEU A 11 -9.57 8.99 -0.66
C LEU A 11 -10.50 7.92 -0.08
N TYR A 12 -10.05 7.18 0.93
CA TYR A 12 -10.87 6.23 1.69
C TYR A 12 -12.15 6.89 2.20
N ASP A 13 -12.03 8.03 2.88
CA ASP A 13 -13.16 8.76 3.46
C ASP A 13 -14.10 9.37 2.40
N SER A 14 -13.62 9.51 1.15
CA SER A 14 -14.42 9.96 0.00
C SER A 14 -15.15 8.83 -0.72
N GLY A 15 -14.95 7.58 -0.29
CA GLY A 15 -15.61 6.39 -0.84
C GLY A 15 -14.74 5.55 -1.78
N ASP A 16 -13.46 5.88 -1.96
CA ASP A 16 -12.55 5.07 -2.77
C ASP A 16 -12.19 3.75 -2.07
N THR A 17 -12.15 2.66 -2.83
CA THR A 17 -11.71 1.37 -2.31
C THR A 17 -10.19 1.27 -2.30
N ILE A 18 -9.60 1.37 -1.11
CA ILE A 18 -8.16 1.21 -0.90
C ILE A 18 -7.78 -0.26 -0.66
N LYS A 19 -7.03 -0.85 -1.59
CA LYS A 19 -6.38 -2.18 -1.42
C LYS A 19 -4.87 -2.01 -1.25
N MET A 20 -4.35 -2.44 -0.11
CA MET A 20 -2.92 -2.39 0.19
C MET A 20 -2.25 -3.69 -0.24
N MET A 21 -1.31 -3.61 -1.18
CA MET A 21 -0.60 -4.78 -1.72
C MET A 21 0.90 -4.67 -1.45
N THR A 22 1.51 -5.74 -0.93
CA THR A 22 2.96 -5.78 -0.67
C THR A 22 3.57 -7.11 -1.12
N ALA A 23 4.80 -7.03 -1.66
CA ALA A 23 5.61 -8.20 -2.00
C ALA A 23 6.45 -8.69 -0.80
N ARG A 24 6.25 -8.11 0.39
CA ARG A 24 6.89 -8.55 1.64
C ARG A 24 6.49 -10.01 1.90
N GLY A 25 7.48 -10.87 2.14
CA GLY A 25 7.26 -12.31 2.27
C GLY A 25 7.27 -13.06 0.94
N SER A 26 6.89 -12.44 -0.18
CA SER A 26 6.75 -13.13 -1.49
C SER A 26 8.04 -13.81 -1.98
N LYS A 27 9.23 -13.25 -1.68
CA LYS A 27 10.52 -13.86 -2.07
C LYS A 27 11.07 -14.83 -1.03
N THR A 28 10.79 -14.61 0.26
CA THR A 28 11.41 -15.35 1.37
C THR A 28 10.52 -16.46 1.92
N GLY A 29 9.22 -16.46 1.61
CA GLY A 29 8.23 -17.38 2.17
C GLY A 29 7.85 -17.12 3.64
N ILE A 30 8.43 -16.08 4.25
CA ILE A 30 8.10 -15.70 5.63
C ILE A 30 6.77 -14.95 5.63
N ASP A 31 5.84 -15.36 6.50
CA ASP A 31 4.60 -14.63 6.71
C ASP A 31 4.85 -13.38 7.58
N TRP A 32 4.60 -12.22 7.01
CA TRP A 32 4.74 -10.91 7.66
C TRP A 32 3.40 -10.24 7.95
N THR A 33 2.29 -10.98 7.91
CA THR A 33 0.94 -10.43 8.01
C THR A 33 0.76 -9.65 9.32
N ASP A 34 1.01 -10.27 10.48
CA ASP A 34 0.80 -9.63 11.78
C ASP A 34 1.65 -8.37 11.97
N PHE A 35 2.94 -8.46 11.62
CA PHE A 35 3.84 -7.30 11.65
C PHE A 35 3.31 -6.15 10.77
N THR A 36 2.82 -6.48 9.58
CA THR A 36 2.33 -5.49 8.63
C THR A 36 1.02 -4.86 9.12
N VAL A 37 0.10 -5.64 9.68
CA VAL A 37 -1.15 -5.14 10.28
C VAL A 37 -0.85 -4.18 11.42
N ILE A 38 0.06 -4.53 12.33
CA ILE A 38 0.45 -3.66 13.45
C ILE A 38 1.06 -2.35 12.92
N GLN A 39 1.99 -2.43 11.97
CA GLN A 39 2.62 -1.27 11.35
C GLN A 39 1.61 -0.32 10.69
N LEU A 40 0.67 -0.85 9.88
CA LEU A 40 -0.34 -0.02 9.22
C LEU A 40 -1.30 0.63 10.22
N LYS A 41 -1.64 -0.08 11.30
CA LYS A 41 -2.45 0.45 12.40
C LYS A 41 -1.73 1.59 13.14
N GLU A 42 -0.44 1.42 13.45
CA GLU A 42 0.37 2.45 14.10
C GLU A 42 0.49 3.72 13.24
N TRP A 43 0.54 3.56 11.92
CA TRP A 43 0.52 4.69 10.98
C TRP A 43 -0.85 5.34 10.83
N GLY A 44 -1.92 4.71 11.33
CA GLY A 44 -3.29 5.17 11.16
C GLY A 44 -3.78 5.11 9.70
N LEU A 45 -3.24 4.20 8.89
CA LEU A 45 -3.66 4.05 7.49
C LEU A 45 -4.99 3.31 7.41
N LYS A 46 -5.97 3.90 6.72
CA LYS A 46 -7.27 3.27 6.41
C LYS A 46 -7.18 2.49 5.11
N TYR A 47 -7.64 1.24 5.12
CA TYR A 47 -7.69 0.38 3.95
C TYR A 47 -8.79 -0.67 4.08
N HIS A 48 -9.27 -1.20 2.96
CA HIS A 48 -10.32 -2.21 2.90
C HIS A 48 -9.74 -3.63 2.86
N GLU A 49 -8.64 -3.82 2.13
CA GLU A 49 -8.00 -5.13 1.96
C GLU A 49 -6.48 -4.99 2.10
N LEU A 50 -5.86 -5.98 2.77
CA LEU A 50 -4.42 -6.16 2.80
C LEU A 50 -4.08 -7.46 2.07
N ILE A 51 -3.35 -7.34 0.96
CA ILE A 51 -2.95 -8.46 0.10
C ILE A 51 -1.45 -8.71 0.32
N MET A 52 -1.16 -9.79 1.04
CA MET A 52 0.18 -10.29 1.34
C MET A 52 0.54 -11.43 0.39
N ASN A 53 1.83 -11.66 0.14
CA ASN A 53 2.40 -12.83 -0.52
C ASN A 53 1.93 -13.12 -1.98
N GLN A 54 0.94 -12.40 -2.50
CA GLN A 54 0.43 -12.56 -3.88
C GLN A 54 1.09 -11.58 -4.86
N LYS A 55 1.54 -10.41 -4.38
CA LYS A 55 2.23 -9.45 -5.22
C LYS A 55 3.60 -10.03 -5.61
N PRO A 56 3.90 -10.20 -6.92
CA PRO A 56 5.21 -10.69 -7.35
C PRO A 56 6.30 -9.75 -6.89
N TYR A 57 7.45 -10.28 -6.46
CA TYR A 57 8.66 -9.48 -6.31
C TYR A 57 9.17 -9.12 -7.70
N GLY A 58 9.43 -7.83 -7.95
CA GLY A 58 9.92 -7.37 -9.25
C GLY A 58 10.66 -6.06 -9.15
N ASP A 59 11.54 -5.82 -10.12
CA ASP A 59 12.34 -4.60 -10.22
C ASP A 59 11.57 -3.45 -10.89
N ILE A 60 10.68 -3.77 -11.85
CA ILE A 60 9.87 -2.82 -12.60
C ILE A 60 8.45 -3.37 -12.74
N TYR A 61 7.46 -2.49 -12.55
CA TYR A 61 6.06 -2.75 -12.90
C TYR A 61 5.67 -1.81 -14.03
N VAL A 62 5.08 -2.35 -15.09
CA VAL A 62 4.54 -1.57 -16.22
C VAL A 62 3.04 -1.78 -16.25
N ASP A 63 2.31 -0.69 -16.07
CA ASP A 63 0.86 -0.66 -16.00
C ASP A 63 0.43 0.73 -16.49
N ASP A 64 -0.56 0.77 -17.40
CA ASP A 64 -1.01 2.00 -18.06
C ASP A 64 -1.68 2.99 -17.11
N LYS A 65 -2.10 2.54 -15.93
CA LYS A 65 -2.75 3.34 -14.89
C LYS A 65 -1.91 3.48 -13.63
N ALA A 66 -0.72 2.88 -13.57
CA ALA A 66 0.13 3.02 -12.40
C ALA A 66 0.72 4.43 -12.29
N MET A 67 0.76 4.93 -11.06
CA MET A 67 1.44 6.15 -10.69
C MET A 67 2.55 5.82 -9.70
N ASN A 68 3.77 6.29 -9.98
CA ASN A 68 4.86 6.18 -9.02
C ASN A 68 4.57 7.05 -7.77
N VAL A 69 4.98 6.58 -6.59
CA VAL A 69 4.74 7.28 -5.32
C VAL A 69 5.31 8.71 -5.31
N SER A 70 6.44 8.96 -5.97
CA SER A 70 7.01 10.29 -6.09
C SER A 70 6.14 11.22 -6.92
N SER A 71 5.55 10.72 -8.02
CA SER A 71 4.59 11.47 -8.83
C SER A 71 3.29 11.71 -8.08
N PHE A 72 2.79 10.70 -7.35
CA PHE A 72 1.61 10.84 -6.50
C PHE A 72 1.79 11.91 -5.43
N ARG A 73 2.99 11.99 -4.84
CA ARG A 73 3.33 13.00 -3.83
C ARG A 73 3.29 14.44 -4.37
N LEU A 74 3.49 14.65 -5.68
CA LEU A 74 3.37 15.98 -6.29
C LEU A 74 1.91 16.46 -6.45
N LEU A 75 0.92 15.57 -6.21
CA LEU A 75 -0.51 15.89 -6.27
C LEU A 75 -1.12 16.18 -4.88
N LEU A 76 -0.29 16.25 -3.83
CA LEU A 76 -0.70 16.56 -2.46
C LEU A 76 -0.79 18.06 -2.24
#